data_AF-A0A918SJG8-F1
#
_entry.id   AF-A0A918SJG8-F1
#
_cell.length_a   1.000
_cell.length_b   1.000
_cell.length_c   1.000
_cell.angle_alpha   90.00
_cell.angle_beta   90.00
_cell.angle_gamma   90.00
#
_symmetry.space_group_name_H-M   'P 1'
#
loop_
_entity.id
_entity.type
_entity.pdbx_description
1 polymer ?
#
loop_
_entity_poly.entity_id
_entity_poly.type
_entity_poly.pdbx_seq_one_letter_code
_entity_poly.pdbx_strand_id
1 'polypeptide(L)' 'MKLLIITIILLALAFAGIAIKIWSKKDGKFSGTCASQSPFLNKEGEACSMCGKLPDEARDCSEPQTAN' A
#
# COMPACT_ATOMS: atom_id res chain seq x y z
N MET A 1 28.25 9.06 13.45
CA MET A 1 28.49 7.62 13.21
C MET A 1 27.49 6.72 13.97
N LYS A 2 27.41 6.75 15.31
CA LYS A 2 26.48 5.89 16.09
C LYS A 2 25.00 5.96 15.66
N LEU A 3 24.46 7.17 15.46
CA LEU A 3 23.08 7.34 15.03
C LEU A 3 22.82 6.79 13.62
N LEU A 4 23.82 6.90 12.73
CA LEU A 4 23.74 6.39 11.36
C LEU A 4 23.64 4.85 11.38
N ILE A 5 24.44 4.19 12.22
CA ILE A 5 24.40 2.73 12.35
C ILE A 5 23.04 2.28 12.93
N ILE A 6 22.54 2.95 13.97
CA ILE A 6 21.25 2.61 14.59
C ILE A 6 20.09 2.80 13.59
N THR A 7 20.09 3.88 12.81
CA THR A 7 19.06 4.15 11.81
C THR A 7 19.07 3.11 10.68
N ILE A 8 20.24 2.72 10.18
CA ILE A 8 20.36 1.65 9.18
C ILE A 8 19.82 0.32 9.73
N ILE A 9 20.17 -0.05 10.97
CA ILE A 9 19.68 -1.28 11.60
C ILE A 9 18.14 -1.26 11.72
N LEU A 10 17.57 -0.15 12.17
CA LEU A 10 16.12 0.00 12.30
C LEU A 10 15.39 -0.10 10.96
N LEU A 11 15.92 0.55 9.92
CA LEU A 11 15.40 0.44 8.56
C LEU A 11 15.48 -0.99 8.04
N ALA A 12 16.64 -1.65 8.20
CA ALA A 12 16.84 -3.03 7.75
C ALA A 12 15.85 -3.99 8.43
N LEU A 13 15.61 -3.85 9.73
CA LEU A 13 14.62 -4.64 10.47
C LEU A 13 13.20 -4.41 9.95
N ALA A 14 12.82 -3.17 9.64
CA ALA A 14 11.50 -2.86 9.09
C ALA A 14 11.29 -3.54 7.72
N PHE A 15 12.26 -3.45 6.82
CA PHE A 15 12.20 -4.11 5.50
C PHE A 15 12.20 -5.63 5.62
N ALA A 16 13.01 -6.20 6.52
CA ALA A 16 13.03 -7.64 6.78
C ALA A 16 11.66 -8.13 7.27
N GLY A 17 11.00 -7.39 8.18
CA GLY A 17 9.66 -7.73 8.66
C GLY A 17 8.60 -7.72 7.55
N ILE A 18 8.65 -6.72 6.65
CA ILE A 18 7.75 -6.64 5.49
C ILE A 18 8.00 -7.81 4.53
N ALA A 19 9.27 -8.12 4.25
CA ALA A 19 9.65 -9.21 3.35
C ALA A 19 9.16 -10.58 3.85
N ILE A 20 9.36 -10.88 5.14
CA ILE A 20 8.88 -12.12 5.76
C ILE A 20 7.35 -12.19 5.68
N LYS A 21 6.65 -11.10 5.99
CA LYS A 21 5.17 -11.04 5.92
C LYS A 21 4.63 -11.32 4.52
N ILE A 22 5.30 -10.79 3.49
CA ILE A 22 4.95 -11.04 2.08
C ILE A 22 5.21 -12.50 1.71
N TRP A 23 6.35 -13.06 2.12
CA TRP A 23 6.67 -14.46 1.85
C TRP A 23 5.70 -15.43 2.52
N SER A 24 5.17 -15.09 3.70
CA SER A 24 4.15 -15.88 4.39
C SER A 24 2.71 -15.69 3.86
N LYS A 25 2.47 -14.80 2.88
CA LYS A 25 1.16 -14.61 2.24
C LYS A 25 1.00 -15.57 1.05
N LYS A 26 -0.16 -16.22 0.95
CA LYS A 26 -0.46 -17.28 -0.05
C LYS A 26 -0.32 -16.85 -1.53
N ASP A 27 -0.32 -15.55 -1.81
CA ASP A 27 -0.16 -14.98 -3.16
C ASP A 27 1.00 -13.97 -3.25
N GLY A 28 1.82 -13.84 -2.21
CA GLY A 28 2.92 -12.86 -2.18
C GLY A 28 2.49 -11.40 -2.35
N LYS A 29 1.18 -11.11 -2.30
CA LYS A 29 0.64 -9.77 -2.47
C LYS A 29 0.60 -9.02 -1.15
N PHE A 30 1.01 -7.77 -1.19
CA PHE A 30 0.86 -6.85 -0.09
C PHE A 30 -0.63 -6.62 0.20
N SER A 31 -1.06 -6.72 1.46
CA SER A 31 -2.41 -6.30 1.85
C SER A 31 -2.51 -4.80 1.58
N GLY A 32 -3.43 -4.39 0.71
CA GLY A 32 -3.61 -2.99 0.35
C GLY A 32 -3.61 -2.06 1.56
N THR A 33 -3.05 -0.88 1.37
CA THR A 33 -3.17 0.22 2.33
C THR A 33 -4.30 1.14 1.89
N CYS A 34 -4.60 2.16 2.70
CA CYS A 34 -5.52 3.23 2.31
C CYS A 34 -5.14 3.89 0.97
N ALA A 35 -3.86 3.87 0.55
CA ALA A 35 -3.42 4.42 -0.73
C ALA A 35 -3.96 3.66 -1.95
N SER A 36 -4.37 2.40 -1.77
CA SER A 36 -4.90 1.55 -2.85
C SER A 36 -6.26 2.02 -3.38
N GLN A 37 -6.93 2.94 -2.67
CA GLN A 37 -8.16 3.60 -3.13
C GLN A 37 -7.90 4.81 -4.01
N SER A 38 -6.64 5.27 -4.15
CA SER A 38 -6.37 6.48 -4.92
C SER A 38 -6.54 6.23 -6.43
N PRO A 39 -7.21 7.13 -7.17
CA PRO A 39 -7.41 6.99 -8.61
C PRO A 39 -6.09 7.10 -9.40
N PHE A 40 -5.05 7.67 -8.79
CA PHE A 40 -3.71 7.73 -9.38
C PHE A 40 -2.99 6.38 -9.38
N LEU A 41 -3.25 5.54 -8.37
CA LEU A 41 -2.58 4.24 -8.19
C LEU A 41 -3.44 3.07 -8.70
N ASN A 42 -4.76 3.17 -8.62
CA ASN A 42 -5.69 2.14 -9.07
C ASN A 42 -6.31 2.51 -10.44
N LYS A 43 -5.52 2.37 -11.50
CA LYS A 43 -5.94 2.71 -12.88
C LYS A 43 -6.80 1.63 -13.55
N GLU A 44 -6.70 0.40 -13.08
CA GLU A 44 -7.38 -0.77 -13.64
C GLU A 44 -8.78 -0.96 -13.05
N GLY A 45 -9.15 -0.13 -12.08
CA GLY A 45 -10.47 -0.16 -11.46
C GLY A 45 -10.71 -1.36 -10.55
N GLU A 46 -9.66 -1.96 -10.00
CA GLU A 46 -9.77 -3.13 -9.14
C GLU A 46 -10.41 -2.78 -7.80
N ALA A 47 -11.08 -3.74 -7.16
CA ALA A 47 -11.58 -3.56 -5.80
C ALA A 47 -10.41 -3.34 -4.82
N CYS A 48 -10.52 -2.33 -3.95
CA CYS A 48 -9.48 -1.99 -2.99
C CYS A 48 -9.19 -3.17 -2.06
N SER A 49 -7.97 -3.70 -2.07
CA SER A 49 -7.60 -4.87 -1.26
C SER A 49 -7.53 -4.64 0.25
N MET A 50 -7.76 -3.40 0.71
CA MET A 50 -7.89 -3.05 2.13
C MET A 50 -9.33 -3.13 2.64
N CYS A 51 -10.27 -2.56 1.88
CA CYS A 51 -11.67 -2.36 2.32
C CYS A 51 -12.72 -3.00 1.39
N GLY A 52 -12.29 -3.58 0.26
CA GLY A 52 -13.16 -4.24 -0.72
C GLY A 52 -13.98 -3.31 -1.61
N LYS A 53 -13.94 -2.00 -1.38
CA LYS A 53 -14.69 -1.01 -2.18
C LYS A 53 -14.21 -0.98 -3.62
N LEU A 54 -15.16 -0.89 -4.55
CA LEU A 54 -14.84 -0.55 -5.94
C LEU A 54 -14.40 0.93 -6.03
N PRO A 55 -13.63 1.29 -7.08
CA PRO A 55 -13.20 2.68 -7.30
C PRO A 55 -14.38 3.66 -7.32
N ASP A 56 -15.51 3.27 -7.92
CA ASP A 56 -16.73 4.09 -7.97
C ASP A 56 -17.38 4.31 -6.59
N GLU A 57 -17.09 3.41 -5.64
CA GLU A 57 -17.58 3.47 -4.26
C GLU A 57 -16.57 4.10 -3.29
N ALA A 58 -15.38 4.45 -3.79
CA ALA A 58 -14.39 5.26 -3.11
C ALA A 58 -14.85 6.73 -3.05
N ARG A 59 -16.02 6.94 -2.44
CA ARG A 59 -16.49 8.27 -2.06
C ARG A 59 -15.60 8.73 -0.89
N ASP A 60 -14.95 9.87 -1.04
CA ASP A 60 -14.01 10.49 -0.08
C ASP A 60 -12.53 10.08 -0.11
N CYS A 61 -11.88 10.21 -1.26
CA CYS A 61 -10.46 10.59 -1.30
C CYS A 61 -10.29 11.91 -2.08
N SER A 62 -11.12 12.91 -1.72
CA SER A 62 -11.10 14.30 -2.21
C SER A 62 -10.97 14.48 -3.74
N GLU A 63 -12.08 14.73 -4.43
CA GLU A 63 -12.09 15.26 -5.80
C GLU A 63 -11.09 16.44 -6.02
N PRO A 64 -10.50 16.62 -7.22
CA PRO A 64 -11.25 16.80 -8.45
C PRO A 64 -11.06 15.72 -9.51
N GLN A 65 -12.18 15.53 -10.20
CA GLN A 65 -12.53 14.61 -11.26
C GLN A 65 -11.64 14.72 -12.51
N THR A 66 -11.64 13.67 -13.32
CA THR A 66 -11.87 13.66 -14.79
C THR A 66 -10.89 12.72 -15.53
N ALA A 67 -11.41 11.66 -16.14
CA ALA A 67 -11.00 11.20 -17.48
C ALA A 67 -12.03 10.20 -18.05
N ASN A 68 -13.02 10.77 -18.77
CA ASN A 68 -13.95 10.19 -19.77
C ASN A 68 -14.68 8.88 -19.45
#